data_AF-A0A9E0MRK5-F1
#
_entry.id   AF-A0A9E0MRK5-F1
#
_cell.length_a   1.000
_cell.length_b   1.000
_cell.length_c   1.000
_cell.angle_alpha   90.00
_cell.angle_beta   90.00
_cell.angle_gamma   90.00
#
_symmetry.space_group_name_H-M   'P 1'
#
loop_
_entity.id
_entity.type
_entity.pdbx_description
1 polymer ?
#
loop_
_entity_poly.entity_id
_entity_poly.type
_entity_poly.pdbx_seq_one_letter_code
_entity_poly.pdbx_strand_id
1 'polypeptide(L)'
;MIDLRSDTVTKPTPAMREAMCSAPVGDDVFGEDPTVNALEARVAGLFGHEAGLFCASGTMANQIAINVHTRPGDEVICDEGAHIYHYEGGGTMATSGCSVKLLHGDRGRFAVEQVLEAVHDPANPHLPISRMVSVENTANRGGGSIWPLATVVRLRTACNERGLALHMDG
;
A
#
# COMPACT_ATOMS: atom_id res chain seq x y z
N MET A 1 -14.30 -10.93 28.27
CA MET A 1 -13.37 -11.73 27.44
C MET A 1 -12.26 -10.80 27.00
N ILE A 2 -11.00 -11.19 27.16
CA ILE A 2 -9.85 -10.44 26.63
C ILE A 2 -9.68 -10.89 25.17
N ASP A 3 -9.70 -9.96 24.22
CA ASP A 3 -9.63 -10.25 22.79
C ASP A 3 -8.25 -9.86 22.23
N LEU A 4 -7.47 -10.87 21.82
CA LEU A 4 -6.12 -10.73 21.29
C LEU A 4 -6.02 -11.13 19.81
N ARG A 5 -7.16 -11.13 19.09
CA ARG A 5 -7.21 -11.56 17.69
C ARG A 5 -6.59 -10.54 16.73
N SER A 6 -6.87 -9.26 16.92
CA SER A 6 -6.38 -8.13 16.09
C SER A 6 -6.73 -6.80 16.76
N ASP A 7 -5.99 -5.75 16.42
CA ASP A 7 -6.29 -4.34 16.73
C ASP A 7 -7.51 -3.78 15.99
N THR A 8 -7.93 -4.41 14.89
CA THR A 8 -9.16 -4.08 14.15
C THR A 8 -10.44 -4.22 14.97
N VAL A 9 -10.41 -4.90 16.13
CA VAL A 9 -11.57 -5.04 17.02
C VAL A 9 -11.83 -3.80 17.89
N THR A 10 -10.99 -2.76 17.75
CA THR A 10 -11.15 -1.47 18.43
C THR A 10 -12.54 -0.88 18.20
N LYS A 11 -13.08 -0.22 19.23
CA LYS A 11 -14.38 0.44 19.18
C LYS A 11 -14.19 1.96 19.28
N PRO A 12 -15.01 2.77 18.58
CA PRO A 12 -14.96 4.22 18.70
C PRO A 12 -15.10 4.68 20.14
N THR A 13 -14.20 5.57 20.57
CA THR A 13 -14.24 6.23 21.87
C THR A 13 -15.45 7.16 21.97
N PRO A 14 -15.86 7.60 23.19
CA PRO A 14 -16.93 8.58 23.33
C PRO A 14 -16.68 9.88 22.54
N ALA A 15 -15.44 10.38 22.53
CA ALA A 15 -15.07 11.58 21.77
C ALA A 15 -15.18 11.37 20.25
N MET A 16 -14.78 10.19 19.74
CA MET A 16 -14.98 9.86 18.32
C MET A 16 -16.45 9.81 17.96
N ARG A 17 -17.31 9.26 18.83
CA ARG A 17 -18.76 9.20 18.59
C ARG A 17 -19.37 10.59 18.52
N GLU A 18 -18.99 11.48 19.42
CA GLU A 18 -19.43 12.87 19.40
C GLU A 18 -18.96 13.60 18.13
N ALA A 19 -17.69 13.44 17.75
CA ALA A 19 -17.15 14.02 16.53
C ALA A 19 -17.87 13.52 15.27
N MET A 20 -18.19 12.22 15.18
CA MET A 20 -18.95 11.66 14.05
C MET A 20 -20.39 12.22 14.01
N CYS A 21 -21.07 12.34 15.15
CA CYS A 21 -22.45 12.85 15.20
C CYS A 21 -22.56 14.34 14.87
N SER A 22 -21.50 15.12 15.13
CA SER A 22 -21.48 16.58 14.95
C SER A 22 -20.71 17.05 13.71
N ALA A 23 -20.12 16.13 12.93
CA ALA A 23 -19.31 16.45 11.77
C ALA A 23 -20.12 17.23 10.72
N PRO A 24 -19.61 18.36 10.20
CA PRO A 24 -20.16 18.95 8.99
C PRO A 24 -19.86 18.02 7.81
N VAL A 25 -20.88 17.72 7.00
CA VAL A 25 -20.79 16.77 5.89
C VAL A 25 -21.28 17.40 4.59
N GLY A 26 -20.91 16.79 3.48
CA GLY A 26 -21.31 17.20 2.14
C GLY A 26 -21.30 16.03 1.17
N ASP A 27 -21.48 16.32 -0.12
CA ASP A 27 -21.36 15.30 -1.16
C ASP A 27 -19.90 15.17 -1.60
N ASP A 28 -19.27 14.06 -1.20
CA ASP A 28 -17.87 13.77 -1.50
C ASP A 28 -17.61 13.57 -3.00
N VAL A 29 -18.60 13.15 -3.79
CA VAL A 29 -18.46 13.02 -5.25
C VAL A 29 -18.20 14.38 -5.91
N PHE A 30 -18.74 15.45 -5.32
CA PHE A 30 -18.49 16.83 -5.75
C PHE A 30 -17.33 17.49 -4.99
N GLY A 31 -16.66 16.78 -4.07
CA GLY A 31 -15.60 17.32 -3.23
C GLY A 31 -16.10 18.31 -2.18
N GLU A 32 -17.38 18.23 -1.79
CA GLU A 32 -18.04 19.20 -0.93
C GLU A 32 -18.11 18.77 0.54
N ASP A 33 -17.60 17.59 0.90
CA ASP A 33 -17.54 17.16 2.30
C ASP A 33 -16.35 17.84 3.04
N PRO A 34 -16.61 18.80 3.94
CA PRO A 34 -15.53 19.54 4.59
C PRO A 34 -14.74 18.69 5.59
N THR A 35 -15.32 17.61 6.12
CA THR A 35 -14.64 16.72 7.07
C THR A 35 -13.68 15.80 6.32
N VAL A 36 -14.09 15.23 5.18
CA VAL A 36 -13.21 14.43 4.31
C VAL A 36 -12.06 15.28 3.79
N ASN A 37 -12.35 16.45 3.21
CA ASN A 37 -11.33 17.37 2.70
C ASN A 37 -10.28 17.75 3.76
N ALA A 38 -10.73 18.02 5.00
CA ALA A 38 -9.83 18.34 6.09
C ALA A 38 -8.97 17.14 6.52
N LEU A 39 -9.52 15.92 6.51
CA LEU A 39 -8.79 14.69 6.80
C LEU A 39 -7.70 14.45 5.75
N GLU A 40 -8.04 14.50 4.47
CA GLU A 40 -7.13 14.28 3.35
C GLU A 40 -5.98 15.30 3.36
N ALA A 41 -6.29 16.60 3.46
CA ALA A 41 -5.29 17.65 3.52
C ALA A 41 -4.35 17.51 4.72
N ARG A 42 -4.90 17.15 5.89
CA ARG A 42 -4.09 16.92 7.10
C ARG A 42 -3.15 15.74 6.93
N VAL A 43 -3.65 14.61 6.43
CA VAL A 43 -2.86 13.39 6.25
C VAL A 43 -1.78 13.60 5.18
N ALA A 44 -2.12 14.23 4.06
CA ALA A 44 -1.14 14.62 3.04
C ALA A 44 -0.01 15.48 3.64
N GLY A 45 -0.36 16.49 4.45
CA GLY A 45 0.60 17.33 5.14
C GLY A 45 1.49 16.59 6.15
N LEU A 46 0.97 15.57 6.85
CA LEU A 46 1.75 14.75 7.78
C LEU A 46 2.83 13.92 7.06
N PHE A 47 2.51 13.40 5.88
CA PHE A 47 3.44 12.59 5.09
C PHE A 47 4.27 13.42 4.09
N GLY A 48 4.01 14.73 3.98
CA GLY A 48 4.68 15.59 3.01
C GLY A 48 4.29 15.31 1.56
N HIS A 49 3.07 14.81 1.32
CA HIS A 49 2.50 14.59 0.00
C HIS A 49 1.64 15.77 -0.44
N GLU A 50 1.47 15.94 -1.76
CA GLU A 50 0.66 17.00 -2.35
C GLU A 50 -0.85 16.79 -2.15
N ALA A 51 -1.29 15.54 -1.96
CA ALA A 51 -2.67 15.16 -1.80
C ALA A 51 -2.81 13.89 -0.94
N GLY A 52 -4.02 13.66 -0.44
CA GLY A 52 -4.45 12.43 0.23
C GLY A 52 -5.79 11.99 -0.35
N LEU A 53 -6.15 10.72 -0.13
CA LEU A 53 -7.43 10.17 -0.58
C LEU A 53 -8.01 9.29 0.53
N PHE A 54 -9.20 9.61 1.02
CA PHE A 54 -9.91 8.77 1.96
C PHE A 54 -10.46 7.52 1.24
N CYS A 55 -10.20 6.34 1.81
CA CYS A 55 -10.67 5.07 1.29
C CYS A 55 -11.47 4.34 2.37
N ALA A 56 -12.50 3.59 1.95
CA ALA A 56 -13.34 2.85 2.88
C ALA A 56 -12.60 1.68 3.58
N SER A 57 -11.48 1.21 3.02
CA SER A 57 -10.66 0.15 3.60
C SER A 57 -9.20 0.22 3.11
N GLY A 58 -8.30 -0.42 3.86
CA GLY A 58 -6.90 -0.58 3.44
C GLY A 58 -6.76 -1.36 2.13
N THR A 59 -7.57 -2.42 1.93
CA THR A 59 -7.63 -3.14 0.65
C THR A 59 -7.98 -2.21 -0.51
N MET A 60 -8.98 -1.32 -0.34
CA MET A 60 -9.32 -0.36 -1.40
C MET A 60 -8.15 0.59 -1.70
N ALA A 61 -7.47 1.10 -0.68
CA ALA A 61 -6.31 1.97 -0.84
C ALA A 61 -5.16 1.28 -1.61
N ASN A 62 -4.80 0.05 -1.22
CA ASN A 62 -3.77 -0.73 -1.90
C ASN A 62 -4.14 -1.05 -3.34
N GLN A 63 -5.39 -1.45 -3.59
CA GLN A 63 -5.85 -1.78 -4.94
C GLN A 63 -5.90 -0.55 -5.86
N ILE A 64 -6.29 0.63 -5.35
CA ILE A 64 -6.20 1.89 -6.10
C ILE A 64 -4.73 2.22 -6.40
N ALA A 65 -3.83 2.12 -5.42
CA ALA A 65 -2.40 2.40 -5.61
C ALA A 65 -1.78 1.50 -6.69
N ILE A 66 -2.10 0.20 -6.67
CA ILE A 66 -1.68 -0.74 -7.72
C ILE A 66 -2.24 -0.29 -9.07
N ASN A 67 -3.55 -0.08 -9.18
CA ASN A 67 -4.20 0.26 -10.45
C ASN A 67 -3.65 1.54 -11.09
N VAL A 68 -3.35 2.57 -10.29
CA VAL A 68 -2.78 3.85 -10.76
C VAL A 68 -1.36 3.69 -11.28
N HIS A 69 -0.58 2.75 -10.72
CA HIS A 69 0.82 2.57 -11.08
C HIS A 69 1.07 1.52 -12.16
N THR A 70 0.07 0.70 -12.50
CA THR A 70 0.24 -0.45 -13.40
C THR A 70 -0.75 -0.46 -14.56
N ARG A 71 -0.60 -1.44 -15.44
CA ARG A 71 -1.52 -1.82 -16.51
C ARG A 71 -1.74 -3.33 -16.48
N PRO A 72 -2.85 -3.84 -17.05
CA PRO A 72 -3.04 -5.26 -17.22
C PRO A 72 -1.86 -5.91 -17.96
N GLY A 73 -1.32 -6.98 -17.39
CA GLY A 73 -0.10 -7.66 -17.88
C GLY A 73 1.22 -7.19 -17.24
N ASP A 74 1.20 -6.10 -16.47
CA ASP A 74 2.35 -5.70 -15.65
C ASP A 74 2.52 -6.61 -14.43
N GLU A 75 3.67 -6.48 -13.77
CA GLU A 75 4.04 -7.23 -12.57
C GLU A 75 4.31 -6.32 -11.37
N VAL A 76 3.76 -6.71 -10.21
CA VAL A 76 4.03 -6.11 -8.90
C VAL A 76 4.98 -7.00 -8.11
N ILE A 77 6.08 -6.43 -7.62
CA ILE A 77 7.06 -7.12 -6.77
C ILE A 77 6.72 -6.87 -5.29
N CYS A 78 6.58 -7.91 -4.48
CA CYS A 78 6.37 -7.79 -3.03
C CYS A 78 6.95 -8.98 -2.26
N ASP A 79 6.97 -8.91 -0.94
CA ASP A 79 7.32 -10.06 -0.09
C ASP A 79 6.26 -11.16 -0.22
N GLU A 80 6.66 -12.42 -0.08
CA GLU A 80 5.74 -13.56 -0.10
C GLU A 80 4.64 -13.46 0.96
N GLY A 81 4.92 -12.83 2.10
CA GLY A 81 4.00 -12.62 3.22
C GLY A 81 3.15 -11.35 3.12
N ALA A 82 3.24 -10.58 2.03
CA ALA A 82 2.58 -9.29 1.92
C ALA A 82 1.04 -9.39 1.96
N HIS A 83 0.38 -8.41 2.57
CA HIS A 83 -1.07 -8.34 2.70
C HIS A 83 -1.76 -8.28 1.34
N ILE A 84 -1.24 -7.47 0.41
CA ILE A 84 -1.73 -7.34 -0.97
C ILE A 84 -1.76 -8.66 -1.74
N TYR A 85 -0.93 -9.63 -1.34
CA TYR A 85 -0.90 -10.96 -1.95
C TYR A 85 -1.81 -11.95 -1.22
N HIS A 86 -1.73 -12.00 0.11
CA HIS A 86 -2.41 -13.04 0.90
C HIS A 86 -3.86 -12.73 1.29
N TYR A 87 -4.19 -11.47 1.58
CA TYR A 87 -5.39 -11.11 2.34
C TYR A 87 -6.34 -10.17 1.60
N GLU A 88 -6.08 -9.90 0.31
CA GLU A 88 -6.91 -9.03 -0.53
C GLU A 88 -7.69 -9.80 -1.60
N GLY A 89 -7.91 -11.10 -1.38
CA GLY A 89 -8.79 -11.92 -2.21
C GLY A 89 -8.33 -12.07 -3.67
N GLY A 90 -7.03 -11.92 -3.94
CA GLY A 90 -6.50 -11.90 -5.31
C GLY A 90 -6.74 -10.59 -6.06
N GLY A 91 -7.02 -9.49 -5.34
CA GLY A 91 -7.35 -8.18 -5.88
C GLY A 91 -6.39 -7.69 -6.95
N THR A 92 -5.08 -7.83 -6.75
CA THR A 92 -4.05 -7.37 -7.72
C THR A 92 -4.29 -7.89 -9.13
N MET A 93 -4.72 -9.15 -9.25
CA MET A 93 -5.09 -9.75 -10.54
C MET A 93 -6.50 -9.34 -10.96
N ALA A 94 -7.47 -9.39 -10.06
CA ALA A 94 -8.87 -9.15 -10.39
C ALA A 94 -9.19 -7.70 -10.80
N THR A 95 -8.52 -6.72 -10.19
CA THR A 95 -8.79 -5.28 -10.38
C THR A 95 -7.84 -4.63 -11.38
N SER A 96 -6.59 -5.10 -11.42
CA SER A 96 -5.52 -4.45 -12.18
C SER A 96 -4.90 -5.35 -13.25
N GLY A 97 -5.31 -6.63 -13.32
CA GLY A 97 -4.80 -7.58 -14.31
C GLY A 97 -3.31 -7.85 -14.19
N CYS A 98 -2.72 -7.62 -13.02
CA CYS A 98 -1.28 -7.72 -12.80
C CYS A 98 -0.88 -9.11 -12.29
N SER A 99 0.29 -9.58 -12.73
CA SER A 99 0.99 -10.68 -12.07
C SER A 99 1.72 -10.20 -10.82
N VAL A 100 2.19 -11.15 -10.01
CA VAL A 100 2.94 -10.85 -8.78
C VAL A 100 4.25 -11.61 -8.78
N LYS A 101 5.34 -10.92 -8.46
CA LYS A 101 6.67 -11.49 -8.21
C LYS A 101 6.93 -11.49 -6.72
N LEU A 102 7.00 -12.69 -6.14
CA LEU A 102 7.24 -12.85 -4.72
C LEU A 102 8.74 -12.88 -4.43
N LEU A 103 9.14 -12.08 -3.45
CA LEU A 103 10.46 -12.11 -2.83
C LEU A 103 10.37 -12.86 -1.50
N HIS A 104 11.44 -13.60 -1.21
CA HIS A 104 11.58 -14.32 0.05
C HIS A 104 12.55 -13.53 0.93
N GLY A 105 12.00 -12.72 1.82
CA GLY A 105 12.73 -11.84 2.72
C GLY A 105 12.87 -12.36 4.16
N ASP A 106 13.46 -11.53 5.01
CA ASP A 106 13.47 -11.70 6.47
C ASP A 106 12.28 -10.97 7.10
N ARG A 107 11.23 -11.74 7.42
CA ARG A 107 10.03 -11.29 8.15
C ARG A 107 9.31 -10.13 7.45
N GLY A 108 9.02 -10.25 6.16
CA GLY A 108 8.36 -9.20 5.38
C GLY A 108 9.32 -8.14 4.81
N ARG A 109 10.64 -8.29 5.04
CA ARG A 109 11.66 -7.33 4.60
C ARG A 109 12.63 -8.00 3.64
N PHE A 110 12.90 -7.38 2.52
CA PHE A 110 13.82 -7.89 1.51
C PHE A 110 14.92 -6.88 1.19
N ALA A 111 16.05 -7.38 0.70
CA ALA A 111 17.17 -6.55 0.30
C ALA A 111 16.87 -5.83 -1.02
N VAL A 112 17.49 -4.66 -1.23
CA VAL A 112 17.34 -3.89 -2.47
C VAL A 112 17.84 -4.70 -3.67
N GLU A 113 18.89 -5.49 -3.45
CA GLU A 113 19.51 -6.36 -4.42
C GLU A 113 18.53 -7.43 -4.92
N GLN A 114 17.68 -7.98 -4.05
CA GLN A 114 16.64 -8.93 -4.45
C GLN A 114 15.62 -8.32 -5.40
N VAL A 115 15.28 -7.04 -5.23
CA VAL A 115 14.40 -6.31 -6.16
C VAL A 115 15.09 -6.14 -7.51
N LEU A 116 16.36 -5.73 -7.51
CA LEU A 116 17.11 -5.51 -8.75
C LEU A 116 17.29 -6.80 -9.57
N GLU A 117 17.45 -7.94 -8.90
CA GLU A 117 17.52 -9.26 -9.53
C GLU A 117 16.16 -9.76 -10.03
N ALA A 118 15.06 -9.33 -9.39
CA ALA A 118 13.71 -9.76 -9.72
C ALA A 118 13.12 -9.02 -10.93
N VAL A 119 13.59 -7.81 -11.22
CA VAL A 119 13.13 -7.00 -12.36
C VAL A 119 13.50 -7.68 -13.67
N HIS A 120 12.49 -7.95 -14.50
CA HIS A 120 12.70 -8.56 -15.81
C HIS A 120 13.30 -7.58 -16.83
N ASP A 121 14.01 -8.12 -17.82
CA ASP A 121 14.39 -7.35 -19.02
C ASP A 121 13.13 -6.98 -19.81
N PRO A 122 12.79 -5.69 -19.97
CA PRO A 122 11.58 -5.28 -20.68
C PRO A 122 11.62 -5.61 -22.18
N ALA A 123 12.78 -5.96 -22.74
CA ALA A 123 12.89 -6.41 -24.13
C ALA A 123 12.46 -7.88 -24.32
N ASN A 124 12.27 -8.65 -23.24
CA ASN A 124 11.83 -10.04 -23.33
C ASN A 124 10.30 -10.12 -23.45
N PRO A 125 9.74 -10.52 -24.61
CA PRO A 125 8.30 -10.52 -24.85
C PRO A 125 7.54 -11.62 -24.09
N HIS A 126 8.25 -12.56 -23.45
CA HIS A 126 7.64 -13.66 -22.70
C HIS A 126 7.38 -13.33 -21.23
N LEU A 127 8.01 -12.28 -20.70
CA LEU A 127 7.94 -11.92 -19.29
C LEU A 127 7.03 -10.70 -19.10
N PRO A 128 6.32 -10.62 -17.96
CA PRO A 128 5.57 -9.41 -17.62
C PRO A 128 6.53 -8.26 -17.32
N ILE A 129 6.07 -7.03 -17.53
CA ILE A 129 6.85 -5.82 -17.25
C ILE A 129 6.76 -5.51 -15.76
N SER A 130 7.88 -5.63 -15.04
CA SER A 130 7.97 -5.21 -13.64
C SER A 130 7.76 -3.70 -13.56
N ARG A 131 6.72 -3.26 -12.84
CA ARG A 131 6.29 -1.85 -12.84
C ARG A 131 6.31 -1.20 -11.46
N MET A 132 6.10 -2.00 -10.43
CA MET A 132 5.89 -1.51 -9.07
C MET A 132 6.52 -2.45 -8.06
N VAL A 133 7.07 -1.88 -7.00
CA VAL A 133 7.49 -2.58 -5.79
C VAL A 133 6.57 -2.15 -4.66
N SER A 134 6.01 -3.11 -3.92
CA SER A 134 5.22 -2.85 -2.72
C SER A 134 5.97 -3.37 -1.50
N VAL A 135 6.17 -2.50 -0.50
CA VAL A 135 6.66 -2.88 0.83
C VAL A 135 5.53 -2.79 1.84
N GLU A 136 5.55 -3.62 2.88
CA GLU A 136 4.59 -3.57 3.98
C GLU A 136 5.31 -3.16 5.27
N ASN A 137 4.84 -2.10 5.93
CA ASN A 137 5.45 -1.58 7.15
C ASN A 137 4.38 -0.96 8.08
N THR A 138 3.97 -1.62 9.16
CA THR A 138 4.59 -2.82 9.77
C THR A 138 4.18 -4.13 9.11
N ALA A 139 5.12 -5.04 8.85
CA ALA A 139 4.79 -6.32 8.20
C ALA A 139 4.06 -7.27 9.16
N ASN A 140 2.78 -7.54 8.87
CA ASN A 140 1.86 -8.34 9.66
C ASN A 140 2.35 -9.79 9.81
N ARG A 141 2.57 -10.51 8.69
CA ARG A 141 3.13 -11.88 8.71
C ARG A 141 4.58 -11.92 9.19
N GLY A 142 5.27 -10.78 9.13
CA GLY A 142 6.57 -10.55 9.75
C GLY A 142 6.53 -10.40 11.28
N GLY A 143 5.35 -10.54 11.91
CA GLY A 143 5.15 -10.35 13.34
C GLY A 143 5.30 -8.90 13.77
N GLY A 144 4.76 -7.96 12.99
CA GLY A 144 4.86 -6.51 13.23
C GLY A 144 6.28 -5.98 13.02
N SER A 145 7.03 -6.55 12.08
CA SER A 145 8.41 -6.12 11.83
C SER A 145 8.43 -4.73 11.19
N ILE A 146 9.52 -3.99 11.46
CA ILE A 146 9.72 -2.64 10.94
C ILE A 146 10.86 -2.64 9.94
N TRP A 147 10.66 -1.94 8.82
CA TRP A 147 11.70 -1.65 7.86
C TRP A 147 12.69 -0.60 8.38
N PRO A 148 14.01 -0.84 8.32
CA PRO A 148 14.97 0.23 8.55
C PRO A 148 14.79 1.34 7.51
N LEU A 149 14.64 2.59 7.96
CA LEU A 149 14.42 3.73 7.08
C LEU A 149 15.52 3.86 6.00
N ALA A 150 16.78 3.61 6.37
CA ALA A 150 17.90 3.63 5.43
C ALA A 150 17.71 2.62 4.28
N THR A 151 17.11 1.46 4.54
CA THR A 151 16.80 0.46 3.51
C THR A 151 15.69 0.96 2.59
N VAL A 152 14.63 1.56 3.12
CA VAL A 152 13.54 2.13 2.33
C VAL A 152 14.04 3.26 1.42
N VAL A 153 14.92 4.13 1.92
CA VAL A 153 15.54 5.21 1.13
C VAL A 153 16.40 4.66 -0.01
N ARG A 154 17.21 3.63 0.25
CA ARG A 154 17.98 2.94 -0.79
C ARG A 154 17.06 2.29 -1.82
N LEU A 155 15.98 1.66 -1.37
CA LEU A 155 14.99 1.03 -2.25
C LEU A 155 14.30 2.06 -3.14
N ARG A 156 13.90 3.22 -2.60
CA ARG A 156 13.34 4.32 -3.38
C ARG A 156 14.31 4.79 -4.47
N THR A 157 15.59 4.94 -4.12
CA THR A 157 16.63 5.34 -5.08
C THR A 157 16.73 4.31 -6.22
N ALA A 158 16.84 3.02 -5.89
CA ALA A 158 16.90 1.94 -6.87
C ALA A 158 15.64 1.88 -7.77
N CYS A 159 14.45 2.07 -7.19
CA CYS A 159 13.20 2.09 -7.95
C CYS A 159 13.15 3.29 -8.92
N ASN A 160 13.64 4.47 -8.51
CA ASN A 160 13.72 5.64 -9.40
C ASN A 160 14.63 5.38 -10.61
N GLU A 161 15.82 4.81 -10.38
CA GLU A 161 16.79 4.49 -11.43
C GLU A 161 16.25 3.46 -12.43
N ARG A 162 15.36 2.58 -11.99
CA ARG A 162 14.72 1.54 -12.83
C ARG A 162 13.34 1.94 -13.36
N GLY A 163 12.85 3.14 -13.06
CA GLY A 163 11.52 3.60 -13.47
C GLY A 163 10.36 2.82 -12.85
N LEU A 164 10.56 2.26 -11.65
CA LEU A 164 9.56 1.52 -10.88
C LEU A 164 8.83 2.45 -9.89
N ALA A 165 7.52 2.26 -9.75
CA ALA A 165 6.78 2.80 -8.63
C ALA A 165 7.21 2.09 -7.32
N LEU A 166 7.23 2.84 -6.22
CA LEU A 166 7.41 2.28 -4.88
C LEU A 166 6.21 2.69 -4.04
N HIS A 167 5.47 1.69 -3.57
CA HIS A 167 4.31 1.85 -2.68
C HIS A 167 4.61 1.24 -1.32
N MET A 168 4.05 1.85 -0.27
CA MET A 168 4.12 1.36 1.08
C MET A 168 2.70 1.08 1.58
N ASP A 169 2.42 -0.21 1.81
CA ASP A 169 1.30 -0.66 2.63
C ASP A 169 1.66 -0.37 4.10
N GLY A 170 0.96 0.60 4.71
CA GLY A 170 1.37 1.30 5.93
C GLY A 170 0.34 1.26 7.04
#